data_AF-A0A3M2BLF0-F1
#
_entry.id   AF-A0A3M2BLF0-F1
#
_cell.length_a   1.000
_cell.length_b   1.000
_cell.length_c   1.000
_cell.angle_alpha   90.00
_cell.angle_beta   90.00
_cell.angle_gamma   90.00
#
_symmetry.space_group_name_H-M   'P 1'
#
loop_
_entity.id
_entity.type
_entity.pdbx_description
1 polymer ?
#
loop_
_entity_poly.entity_id
_entity_poly.type
_entity_poly.pdbx_seq_one_letter_code
_entity_poly.pdbx_strand_id
1 'polypeptide(L)'
;MNPDGFAYVVWKVLGTWPSLSASVWIGLALSAFELALAMYLLVARQTTRALIASGIVLIVFCIVLVRLMLMEDPPSCGCLSAPGLQGSKVEHAAGLGRNIALVWMITIVMRRHREHPQQLKTRSWPKPTGFTIVELLVVVAVLVVLVSLVLPSLGKSHLNSKAMRQAVTQRQTFMALTSYVEDHGNTFPFFGTRANPYGPVTINGEIFDGGYFNIQSSFWASALVPRYIPDRTMIEHEQTTQHLLETGRSHLVLAQSALSDTVFAAPAFFTWEARKVPLDFSHFRATRLHEVVYPSHKILLTSWWGTIAGDRDGIGVGVGYPATFADGSTEIFSKAQILLMPSVDCPFIGDIPIRTTEGGLAGRDR
;
A
#
# COMPACT_ATOMS: atom_id res chain seq x y z
N MET A 1 6.24 -33.84 -1.45
CA MET A 1 7.24 -33.86 -0.35
C MET A 1 8.61 -34.04 -0.98
N ASN A 2 9.39 -32.97 -1.05
CA ASN A 2 10.79 -33.02 -1.48
C ASN A 2 11.66 -32.66 -0.26
N PRO A 3 12.74 -33.40 0.06
CA PRO A 3 13.51 -33.23 1.31
C PRO A 3 14.17 -31.84 1.48
N ASP A 4 14.25 -31.07 0.40
CA ASP A 4 14.85 -29.72 0.40
C ASP A 4 13.94 -28.65 1.02
N GLY A 5 12.63 -28.92 1.16
CA GLY A 5 11.66 -27.95 1.67
C GLY A 5 11.77 -27.69 3.18
N PHE A 6 12.10 -28.73 3.97
CA PHE A 6 12.26 -28.56 5.42
C PHE A 6 13.62 -27.93 5.75
N ALA A 7 14.67 -28.29 5.01
CA ALA A 7 15.98 -27.62 5.10
C ALA A 7 15.88 -26.14 4.69
N TYR A 8 15.13 -25.79 3.64
CA TYR A 8 14.91 -24.40 3.24
C TYR A 8 14.16 -23.58 4.30
N VAL A 9 13.14 -24.15 4.96
CA VAL A 9 12.36 -23.45 6.01
C VAL A 9 13.15 -23.33 7.32
N VAL A 10 13.85 -24.39 7.75
CA VAL A 10 14.67 -24.36 8.96
C VAL A 10 15.91 -23.47 8.78
N TRP A 11 16.50 -23.42 7.58
CA TRP A 11 17.61 -22.51 7.26
C TRP A 11 17.16 -21.06 7.06
N LYS A 12 15.89 -20.80 6.67
CA LYS A 12 15.31 -19.44 6.70
C LYS A 12 15.05 -18.94 8.12
N VAL A 13 14.71 -19.83 9.04
CA VAL A 13 14.44 -19.49 10.45
C VAL A 13 15.74 -19.36 11.26
N LEU A 14 16.78 -20.13 10.94
CA LEU A 14 18.06 -20.11 11.65
C LEU A 14 19.20 -19.36 10.94
N GLY A 15 19.09 -19.11 9.63
CA GLY A 15 20.20 -18.65 8.76
C GLY A 15 19.97 -17.35 7.99
N THR A 16 18.79 -16.74 8.08
CA THR A 16 18.58 -15.36 7.57
C THR A 16 17.99 -14.49 8.67
N TRP A 17 18.87 -13.88 9.47
CA TRP A 17 18.59 -12.52 9.91
C TRP A 17 18.22 -11.75 8.63
N PRO A 18 17.06 -11.08 8.58
CA PRO A 18 16.75 -10.27 7.41
C PRO A 18 17.96 -9.36 7.22
N SER A 19 18.49 -9.25 6.00
CA SER A 19 19.30 -8.09 5.66
C SER A 19 18.36 -6.89 5.77
N LEU A 20 18.12 -6.46 7.01
CA LEU A 20 17.65 -5.16 7.38
C LEU A 20 18.43 -4.25 6.43
N SER A 21 17.72 -3.55 5.54
CA SER A 21 18.36 -2.60 4.64
C SER A 21 19.28 -1.72 5.48
N ALA A 22 20.39 -1.21 4.93
CA ALA A 22 21.33 -0.39 5.71
C ALA A 22 20.61 0.69 6.54
N SER A 23 19.51 1.24 6.01
CA SER A 23 18.59 2.15 6.70
C SER A 23 17.96 1.61 8.00
N VAL A 24 17.58 0.33 8.07
CA VAL A 24 16.98 -0.28 9.26
C VAL A 24 18.05 -0.63 10.30
N TRP A 25 19.24 -1.09 9.88
CA TRP A 25 20.38 -1.25 10.80
C TRP A 25 20.81 0.09 11.41
N ILE A 26 20.86 1.15 10.60
CA ILE A 26 21.13 2.50 11.07
C ILE A 26 20.02 2.94 12.05
N GLY A 27 18.74 2.75 11.71
CA GLY A 27 17.63 3.12 12.60
C GLY A 27 17.63 2.40 13.95
N LEU A 28 17.94 1.10 13.96
CA LEU A 28 18.05 0.31 15.20
C LEU A 28 19.26 0.72 16.04
N ALA A 29 20.44 0.88 15.42
CA ALA A 29 21.65 1.33 16.10
C ALA A 29 21.44 2.72 16.74
N LEU A 30 20.72 3.59 16.05
CA LEU A 30 20.48 4.94 16.51
C LEU A 30 19.46 5.02 17.64
N SER A 31 18.38 4.24 17.54
CA SER A 31 17.38 4.12 18.60
C SER A 31 17.98 3.48 19.86
N ALA A 32 18.85 2.49 19.70
CA ALA A 32 19.61 1.90 20.81
C ALA A 32 20.58 2.92 21.44
N PHE A 33 21.26 3.73 20.62
CA PHE A 33 22.13 4.80 21.09
C PHE A 33 21.36 5.88 21.87
N GLU A 34 20.19 6.30 21.38
CA GLU A 34 19.33 7.27 22.06
C GLU A 34 18.79 6.73 23.39
N LEU A 35 18.38 5.47 23.44
CA LEU A 35 17.95 4.80 24.67
C LEU A 35 19.09 4.69 25.68
N ALA A 36 20.29 4.36 25.21
CA ALA A 36 21.50 4.31 26.03
C ALA A 36 21.89 5.69 26.55
N LEU A 37 21.80 6.75 25.74
CA LEU A 37 22.06 8.13 26.13
C LEU A 37 21.03 8.61 27.17
N ALA A 38 19.75 8.31 26.96
CA ALA A 38 18.68 8.63 27.91
C ALA A 38 18.86 7.90 29.24
N MET A 39 19.15 6.60 29.22
CA MET A 39 19.46 5.83 30.44
C MET A 39 20.73 6.35 31.12
N TYR A 40 21.76 6.72 30.36
CA TYR A 40 23.00 7.27 30.91
C TYR A 40 22.76 8.63 31.59
N LEU A 41 21.93 9.50 31.02
CA LEU A 41 21.54 10.78 31.64
C LEU A 41 20.66 10.60 32.89
N LEU A 42 19.88 9.51 32.97
CA LEU A 42 19.01 9.20 34.11
C LEU A 42 19.74 8.51 35.27
N VAL A 43 20.75 7.67 34.98
CA VAL A 43 21.39 6.79 35.97
C VAL A 43 22.78 7.26 36.39
N ALA A 44 23.54 7.93 35.51
CA ALA A 44 24.91 8.31 35.82
C ALA A 44 25.00 9.60 36.66
N ARG A 45 25.97 9.64 37.57
CA ARG A 45 26.30 10.82 38.38
C ARG A 45 26.63 11.98 37.44
N GLN A 46 25.74 12.97 37.40
CA GLN A 46 25.69 14.03 36.39
C GLN A 46 26.96 14.89 36.40
N THR A 47 27.89 14.60 35.49
CA THR A 47 29.06 15.45 35.25
C THR A 47 28.78 16.40 34.09
N THR A 48 29.11 17.68 34.25
CA THR A 48 28.85 18.74 33.26
C THR A 48 29.40 18.42 31.87
N ARG A 49 30.49 17.63 31.79
CA ARG A 49 31.12 17.19 30.53
C ARG A 49 30.25 16.20 29.75
N ALA A 50 29.56 15.29 30.44
CA ALA A 50 28.65 14.32 29.81
C ALA A 50 27.40 14.99 29.23
N LEU A 51 26.87 16.01 29.93
CA LEU A 51 25.73 16.81 29.45
C LEU A 51 26.08 17.61 28.19
N ILE A 52 27.28 18.21 28.14
CA ILE A 52 27.76 18.95 26.98
C ILE A 52 27.97 18.02 25.78
N ALA A 53 28.61 16.86 25.98
CA ALA A 53 28.79 15.87 24.92
C ALA A 53 27.45 15.37 24.35
N SER A 54 26.48 15.10 25.22
CA SER A 54 25.13 14.68 24.83
C SER A 54 24.39 15.77 24.04
N GLY A 55 24.54 17.03 24.45
CA GLY A 55 23.97 18.18 23.73
C GLY A 55 24.55 18.36 22.33
N ILE A 56 25.87 18.18 22.17
CA ILE A 56 26.53 18.27 20.85
C ILE A 56 26.00 17.18 19.91
N VAL A 57 25.87 15.94 20.39
CA VAL A 57 25.36 14.83 19.57
C VAL A 57 23.90 15.08 19.14
N LEU A 58 23.03 15.57 20.04
CA LEU A 58 21.65 15.90 19.71
C LEU A 58 21.54 17.02 18.66
N ILE A 59 22.40 18.04 18.74
CA ILE A 59 22.44 19.13 17.75
C ILE A 59 22.85 18.61 16.38
N VAL A 60 23.90 17.78 16.30
CA VAL A 60 24.31 17.14 15.05
C VAL A 60 23.17 16.32 14.47
N PHE A 61 22.45 15.59 15.32
CA PHE A 61 21.31 14.77 14.89
C PHE A 61 20.12 15.59 14.38
N CYS A 62 19.81 16.72 15.03
CA CYS A 62 18.81 17.68 14.53
C CYS A 62 19.17 18.22 13.14
N ILE A 63 20.45 18.54 12.90
CA ILE A 63 20.90 19.05 11.60
C ILE A 63 20.68 17.99 10.50
N VAL A 64 20.98 16.72 10.80
CA VAL A 64 20.73 15.60 9.87
C VAL A 64 19.24 15.44 9.58
N LEU A 65 18.38 15.48 10.61
CA LEU A 65 16.92 15.37 10.42
C LEU A 65 16.32 16.53 9.63
N VAL A 66 16.77 17.77 9.89
CA VAL A 66 16.37 18.94 9.11
C VAL A 66 16.80 18.81 7.66
N ARG A 67 18.01 18.30 7.39
CA ARG A 67 18.47 18.03 6.03
C ARG A 67 17.62 16.98 5.33
N LEU A 68 17.23 15.90 6.01
CA LEU A 68 16.33 14.89 5.47
C LEU A 68 14.94 15.45 5.16
N MET A 69 14.38 16.34 6.00
CA MET A 69 13.08 17.00 5.72
C MET A 69 13.08 17.88 4.47
N LEU A 70 14.23 18.41 4.09
CA LEU A 70 14.39 19.31 2.95
C LEU A 70 14.67 18.56 1.64
N MET A 71 14.83 17.23 1.67
CA MET A 71 15.00 16.42 0.47
C MET A 71 13.64 16.11 -0.17
N GLU A 72 13.59 16.08 -1.50
CA GLU A 72 12.37 15.78 -2.27
C GLU A 72 11.91 14.32 -2.05
N ASP A 73 12.86 13.38 -1.89
CA ASP A 73 12.62 11.95 -1.61
C ASP A 73 13.38 11.47 -0.35
N PRO A 74 12.87 11.72 0.86
CA PRO A 74 13.56 11.32 2.08
C PRO A 74 13.49 9.81 2.32
N PRO A 75 14.62 9.13 2.63
CA PRO A 75 14.61 7.72 3.03
C PRO A 75 13.93 7.55 4.40
N SER A 76 13.07 6.53 4.53
CA SER A 76 12.37 6.21 5.77
C SER A 76 13.38 5.90 6.88
N CYS A 77 13.44 6.76 7.90
CA CYS A 77 14.18 6.49 9.12
C CYS A 77 13.29 5.61 9.98
N GLY A 78 13.41 4.28 9.82
CA GLY A 78 12.60 3.25 10.48
C GLY A 78 12.76 3.15 12.00
N CYS A 79 12.91 4.28 12.69
CA CYS A 79 13.09 4.38 14.13
C CYS A 79 11.78 4.17 14.90
N LEU A 80 10.62 4.15 14.23
CA LEU A 80 9.30 3.90 14.84
C LEU A 80 8.24 3.28 13.88
N SER A 81 8.50 3.16 12.59
CA SER A 81 7.58 2.52 11.63
C SER A 81 8.02 1.09 11.30
N ALA A 82 7.04 0.18 11.33
CA ALA A 82 7.20 -1.19 10.88
C ALA A 82 7.72 -1.23 9.41
N PRO A 83 8.43 -2.29 9.00
CA PRO A 83 9.06 -2.34 7.67
C PRO A 83 8.00 -2.21 6.56
N GLY A 84 8.12 -1.18 5.71
CA GLY A 84 7.33 -1.06 4.48
C GLY A 84 6.50 0.22 4.30
N LEU A 85 6.53 1.18 5.22
CA LEU A 85 5.86 2.47 5.04
C LEU A 85 6.82 3.51 4.45
N GLN A 86 6.41 4.17 3.35
CA GLN A 86 7.14 5.29 2.75
C GLN A 86 7.21 6.47 3.74
N GLY A 87 8.39 7.07 3.87
CA GLY A 87 8.70 8.12 4.84
C GLY A 87 7.89 9.39 4.58
N SER A 88 6.88 9.63 5.42
CA SER A 88 6.10 10.87 5.40
C SER A 88 6.89 12.00 6.07
N LYS A 89 6.77 13.24 5.57
CA LYS A 89 7.33 14.46 6.21
C LYS A 89 6.95 14.58 7.69
N VAL A 90 5.84 13.94 8.10
CA VAL A 90 5.37 13.86 9.48
C VAL A 90 6.32 13.05 10.39
N GLU A 91 6.97 12.00 9.88
CA GLU A 91 7.88 11.15 10.67
C GLU A 91 9.14 11.94 11.10
N HIS A 92 9.70 12.72 10.18
CA HIS A 92 10.85 13.57 10.48
C HIS A 92 10.49 14.75 11.41
N ALA A 93 9.26 15.27 11.32
CA ALA A 93 8.75 16.33 12.19
C ALA A 93 8.64 15.85 13.64
N ALA A 94 8.16 14.62 13.84
CA ALA A 94 8.09 14.00 15.16
C ALA A 94 9.49 13.77 15.77
N GLY A 95 10.47 13.33 14.96
CA GLY A 95 11.87 13.20 15.38
C GLY A 95 12.49 14.52 15.81
N LEU A 96 12.23 15.60 15.07
CA LEU A 96 12.71 16.95 15.41
C LEU A 96 12.09 17.45 16.73
N GLY A 97 10.78 17.26 16.92
CA GLY A 97 10.08 17.64 18.15
C GLY A 97 10.65 16.95 19.39
N ARG A 98 10.98 15.66 19.28
CA ARG A 98 11.61 14.88 20.37
C ARG A 98 12.98 15.41 20.74
N ASN A 99 13.83 15.70 19.76
CA ASN A 99 15.19 16.19 20.03
C ASN A 99 15.19 17.60 20.65
N ILE A 100 14.25 18.46 20.24
CA ILE A 100 14.03 19.76 20.87
C ILE A 100 13.65 19.59 22.35
N ALA A 101 12.76 18.64 22.67
CA ALA A 101 12.38 18.36 24.05
C ALA A 101 13.56 17.85 24.90
N LEU A 102 14.43 17.00 24.34
CA LEU A 102 15.63 16.50 25.01
C LEU A 102 16.64 17.63 25.28
N VAL A 103 16.89 18.50 24.30
CA VAL A 103 17.76 19.68 24.48
C VAL A 103 17.18 20.61 25.54
N TRP A 104 15.87 20.84 25.52
CA TRP A 104 15.19 21.66 26.53
C TRP A 104 15.34 21.07 27.94
N MET A 105 15.14 19.77 28.11
CA MET A 105 15.35 19.10 29.40
C MET A 105 16.80 19.21 29.88
N ILE A 106 17.80 19.04 29.00
CA ILE A 106 19.22 19.22 29.33
C ILE A 106 19.49 20.66 29.82
N THR A 107 18.91 21.67 29.15
CA THR A 107 19.10 23.07 29.58
C THR A 107 18.49 23.36 30.96
N ILE A 108 17.35 22.77 31.30
CA ILE A 108 16.74 22.89 32.62
C ILE A 108 17.59 22.24 33.70
N VAL A 109 18.10 21.03 33.43
CA VAL A 109 18.97 20.30 34.37
C VAL A 109 20.28 21.06 34.59
N MET A 110 20.90 21.60 33.53
CA MET A 110 22.11 22.42 33.64
C MET A 110 21.88 23.71 34.44
N ARG A 111 20.72 24.36 34.29
CA ARG A 111 20.35 25.54 35.10
C ARG A 111 20.19 25.16 36.58
N ARG A 112 19.52 24.05 36.89
CA ARG A 112 19.36 23.55 38.26
C ARG A 112 20.68 23.16 38.94
N HIS A 113 21.64 22.63 38.19
CA HIS A 113 22.96 22.27 38.73
C HIS A 113 23.85 23.48 39.04
N ARG A 114 23.56 24.66 38.46
CA ARG A 114 24.33 25.90 38.65
C ARG A 114 23.89 26.69 39.89
N GLU A 115 22.68 26.45 40.40
CA GLU A 115 22.11 27.14 41.55
C GLU A 115 22.08 26.21 42.77
N HIS A 116 23.15 26.25 43.58
CA HIS A 116 23.26 25.99 45.04
C HIS A 116 24.51 25.16 45.45
N PRO A 117 25.39 25.78 46.26
CA PRO A 117 25.68 25.24 47.57
C PRO A 117 25.32 26.30 48.61
N GLN A 118 24.05 26.35 49.02
CA GLN A 118 23.70 27.08 50.25
C GLN A 118 22.82 26.22 51.14
N GLN A 119 23.38 25.95 52.31
CA GLN A 119 22.75 25.32 53.46
C GLN A 119 21.48 26.12 53.83
N LEU A 120 20.30 25.52 53.65
CA LEU A 120 19.06 26.08 54.17
C LEU A 120 18.60 25.26 55.38
N LYS A 121 18.56 25.94 56.54
CA LYS A 121 18.00 25.44 57.80
C LYS A 121 16.55 24.99 57.56
N THR A 122 16.26 23.77 57.99
CA THR A 122 14.96 23.12 57.84
C THR A 122 13.92 23.75 58.75
N ARG A 123 12.87 24.31 58.16
CA ARG A 123 11.59 24.51 58.85
C ARG A 123 10.61 23.48 58.28
N SER A 124 10.17 22.56 59.12
CA SER A 124 9.33 21.41 58.75
C SER A 124 7.90 21.86 58.48
N TRP A 125 7.58 22.07 57.21
CA TRP A 125 6.20 22.02 56.75
C TRP A 125 5.87 20.57 56.38
N PRO A 126 4.67 20.05 56.72
CA PRO A 126 4.26 18.73 56.30
C PRO A 126 4.23 18.70 54.77
N LYS A 127 5.15 17.94 54.18
CA LYS A 127 5.27 17.82 52.73
C LYS A 127 4.05 17.04 52.23
N PRO A 128 3.33 17.54 51.20
CA PRO A 128 2.39 16.69 50.50
C PRO A 128 3.15 15.46 49.98
N THR A 129 2.56 14.28 50.17
CA THR A 129 3.05 13.01 49.63
C THR A 129 3.02 13.08 48.11
N GLY A 130 4.11 13.57 47.51
CA GLY A 130 4.28 13.62 46.07
C GLY A 130 4.52 12.23 45.48
N PHE A 131 4.06 12.04 44.25
CA PHE A 131 4.30 10.84 43.46
C PHE A 131 5.78 10.47 43.48
N THR A 132 6.08 9.22 43.82
CA THR A 132 7.46 8.72 43.83
C THR A 132 7.93 8.48 42.39
N ILE A 133 9.24 8.61 42.17
CA ILE A 133 9.85 8.29 40.87
C ILE A 133 9.56 6.84 40.47
N VAL A 134 9.48 5.94 41.45
CA VAL A 134 9.17 4.51 41.23
C VAL A 134 7.75 4.34 40.71
N GLU A 135 6.75 5.02 41.28
CA GLU A 135 5.37 4.95 40.80
C GLU A 135 5.23 5.45 39.36
N LEU A 136 5.88 6.56 39.03
CA LEU A 136 5.89 7.08 37.66
C LEU A 136 6.57 6.10 36.68
N LEU A 137 7.67 5.47 37.09
CA LEU A 137 8.40 4.50 36.27
C LEU A 137 7.55 3.26 35.98
N VAL A 138 6.84 2.74 36.98
CA VAL A 138 5.93 1.60 36.82
C VAL A 138 4.78 1.94 35.86
N VAL A 139 4.20 3.13 35.99
CA VAL A 139 3.11 3.57 35.10
C VAL A 139 3.57 3.66 33.65
N VAL A 140 4.73 4.27 33.40
CA VAL A 140 5.27 4.35 32.03
C VAL A 140 5.66 2.97 31.50
N ALA A 141 6.22 2.09 32.33
CA ALA A 141 6.52 0.72 31.94
C ALA A 141 5.25 -0.04 31.51
N VAL A 142 4.16 0.06 32.27
CA VAL A 142 2.87 -0.54 31.91
C VAL A 142 2.29 0.10 30.64
N LEU A 143 2.37 1.42 30.48
CA LEU A 143 1.90 2.10 29.27
C LEU A 143 2.66 1.64 28.00
N VAL A 144 3.98 1.49 28.09
CA VAL A 144 4.80 0.99 26.97
C VAL A 144 4.40 -0.43 26.59
N VAL A 145 4.20 -1.30 27.58
CA VAL A 145 3.71 -2.67 27.35
C VAL A 145 2.34 -2.65 26.66
N LEU A 146 1.38 -1.88 27.17
CA LEU A 146 0.04 -1.77 26.58
C LEU A 146 0.09 -1.23 25.14
N VAL A 147 0.81 -0.14 24.89
CA VAL A 147 0.93 0.48 23.55
C VAL A 147 1.60 -0.47 22.56
N SER A 148 2.65 -1.20 22.98
CA SER A 148 3.34 -2.17 22.12
C SER A 148 2.46 -3.34 21.68
N LEU A 149 1.46 -3.72 22.47
CA LEU A 149 0.48 -4.74 22.10
C LEU A 149 -0.63 -4.19 21.19
N VAL A 150 -1.00 -2.91 21.34
CA VAL A 150 -2.12 -2.29 20.61
C VAL A 150 -1.73 -1.81 19.20
N LEU A 151 -0.54 -1.24 19.03
CA LEU A 151 -0.06 -0.71 17.75
C LEU A 151 -0.12 -1.69 16.56
N PRO A 152 0.35 -2.95 16.66
CA PRO A 152 0.28 -3.89 15.53
C PRO A 152 -1.16 -4.29 15.16
N SER A 153 -2.09 -4.25 16.12
CA SER A 153 -3.51 -4.54 15.87
C SER A 153 -4.20 -3.42 15.08
N LEU A 154 -3.86 -2.16 15.37
CA LEU A 154 -4.37 -0.98 14.66
C LEU A 154 -4.00 -0.99 13.17
N GLY A 155 -2.77 -1.39 12.84
CA GLY A 155 -2.32 -1.49 11.44
C GLY A 155 -3.17 -2.44 10.59
N LYS A 156 -3.49 -3.63 11.14
CA LYS A 156 -4.36 -4.62 10.45
C LYS A 156 -5.79 -4.14 10.31
N SER A 157 -6.35 -3.51 11.34
CA SER A 157 -7.72 -2.95 11.30
C SER A 157 -7.87 -1.87 10.22
N HIS A 158 -6.86 -1.01 10.08
CA HIS A 158 -6.85 0.03 9.06
C HIS A 158 -6.79 -0.56 7.64
N LEU A 159 -5.94 -1.57 7.40
CA LEU A 159 -5.88 -2.26 6.10
C LEU A 159 -7.19 -2.96 5.76
N ASN A 160 -7.83 -3.64 6.72
CA ASN A 160 -9.15 -4.26 6.52
C ASN A 160 -10.22 -3.22 6.18
N SER A 161 -10.18 -2.05 6.81
CA SER A 161 -11.11 -0.96 6.52
C SER A 161 -10.93 -0.42 5.10
N LYS A 162 -9.68 -0.28 4.64
CA LYS A 162 -9.39 0.09 3.24
C LYS A 162 -9.89 -0.98 2.25
N ALA A 163 -9.64 -2.26 2.53
CA ALA A 163 -10.08 -3.37 1.69
C ALA A 163 -11.61 -3.41 1.56
N MET A 164 -12.33 -3.21 2.67
CA MET A 164 -13.78 -3.13 2.69
C MET A 164 -14.30 -1.95 1.86
N ARG A 165 -13.68 -0.76 2.00
CA ARG A 165 -14.02 0.42 1.20
C ARG A 165 -13.84 0.12 -0.30
N GLN A 166 -12.72 -0.49 -0.68
CA GLN A 166 -12.45 -0.85 -2.06
C GLN A 166 -13.47 -1.87 -2.61
N ALA A 167 -13.88 -2.86 -1.80
CA ALA A 167 -14.92 -3.81 -2.19
C ALA A 167 -16.28 -3.11 -2.45
N VAL A 168 -16.67 -2.16 -1.59
CA VAL A 168 -17.88 -1.34 -1.80
C VAL A 168 -17.76 -0.49 -3.06
N THR A 169 -16.62 0.17 -3.27
CA THR A 169 -16.35 0.94 -4.49
C THR A 169 -16.44 0.07 -5.74
N GLN A 170 -15.90 -1.15 -5.72
CA GLN A 170 -15.98 -2.05 -6.87
C GLN A 170 -17.42 -2.46 -7.18
N ARG A 171 -18.24 -2.72 -6.16
CA ARG A 171 -19.66 -3.01 -6.35
C ARG A 171 -20.42 -1.84 -6.97
N GLN A 172 -20.17 -0.62 -6.50
CA GLN A 172 -20.77 0.60 -7.09
C GLN A 172 -20.30 0.81 -8.53
N THR A 173 -19.02 0.58 -8.78
CA THR A 173 -18.41 0.62 -10.11
C THR A 173 -19.02 -0.43 -11.05
N PHE A 174 -19.29 -1.64 -10.54
CA PHE A 174 -19.97 -2.69 -11.30
C PHE A 174 -21.40 -2.28 -11.67
N MET A 175 -22.15 -1.69 -10.75
CA MET A 175 -23.49 -1.17 -11.06
C MET A 175 -23.45 -0.12 -12.18
N ALA A 176 -22.49 0.80 -12.14
CA ALA A 176 -22.28 1.77 -13.20
C ALA A 176 -21.90 1.10 -14.54
N LEU A 177 -21.08 0.05 -14.50
CA LEU A 177 -20.74 -0.75 -15.67
C LEU A 177 -21.98 -1.45 -16.26
N THR A 178 -22.85 -2.02 -15.43
CA THR A 178 -24.10 -2.64 -15.90
C THR A 178 -25.00 -1.61 -16.59
N SER A 179 -25.17 -0.42 -16.02
CA SER A 179 -25.92 0.66 -16.67
C SER A 179 -25.28 1.12 -17.99
N TYR A 180 -23.95 1.18 -18.07
CA TYR A 180 -23.26 1.42 -19.34
C TYR A 180 -23.60 0.35 -20.37
N VAL A 181 -23.49 -0.92 -19.99
CA VAL A 181 -23.71 -2.07 -20.88
C VAL A 181 -25.14 -2.09 -21.41
N GLU A 182 -26.14 -1.79 -20.57
CA GLU A 182 -27.54 -1.67 -20.96
C GLU A 182 -27.76 -0.59 -22.02
N ASP A 183 -27.17 0.60 -21.83
CA ASP A 183 -27.25 1.71 -22.78
C ASP A 183 -26.49 1.44 -24.09
N HIS A 184 -25.45 0.59 -24.06
CA HIS A 184 -24.54 0.32 -25.18
C HIS A 184 -24.79 -1.05 -25.82
N GLY A 185 -26.06 -1.43 -25.98
CA GLY A 185 -26.44 -2.62 -26.76
C GLY A 185 -25.95 -3.94 -26.15
N ASN A 186 -25.87 -4.01 -24.84
CA ASN A 186 -25.33 -5.14 -24.06
C ASN A 186 -23.86 -5.45 -24.33
N THR A 187 -23.06 -4.46 -24.76
CA THR A 187 -21.60 -4.63 -24.96
C THR A 187 -20.79 -3.98 -23.84
N PHE A 188 -19.70 -4.65 -23.43
CA PHE A 188 -18.74 -4.06 -22.50
C PHE A 188 -17.93 -2.93 -23.18
N PRO A 189 -17.35 -2.00 -22.40
CA PRO A 189 -16.48 -0.96 -22.92
C PRO A 189 -15.40 -1.56 -23.83
N PHE A 190 -15.27 -1.00 -25.03
CA PHE A 190 -14.35 -1.48 -26.05
C PHE A 190 -13.78 -0.31 -26.84
N PHE A 191 -12.45 -0.26 -26.95
CA PHE A 191 -11.74 0.85 -27.62
C PHE A 191 -10.79 0.39 -28.71
N GLY A 192 -10.56 -0.93 -28.81
CA GLY A 192 -9.71 -1.51 -29.84
C GLY A 192 -10.36 -1.48 -31.21
N THR A 193 -9.57 -1.76 -32.24
CA THR A 193 -10.10 -1.98 -33.59
C THR A 193 -10.53 -3.44 -33.73
N ARG A 194 -11.78 -3.67 -34.16
CA ARG A 194 -12.29 -5.03 -34.40
C ARG A 194 -11.40 -5.77 -35.39
N ALA A 195 -11.06 -7.01 -35.04
CA ALA A 195 -10.21 -7.91 -35.82
C ALA A 195 -8.82 -7.35 -36.18
N ASN A 196 -8.33 -6.37 -35.42
CA ASN A 196 -6.99 -5.82 -35.61
C ASN A 196 -6.32 -5.57 -34.25
N PRO A 197 -5.73 -6.61 -33.62
CA PRO A 197 -5.05 -6.47 -32.33
C PRO A 197 -3.76 -5.64 -32.38
N TYR A 198 -3.23 -5.38 -33.58
CA TYR A 198 -2.06 -4.52 -33.79
C TYR A 198 -2.44 -3.08 -34.12
N GLY A 199 -3.74 -2.81 -34.29
CA GLY A 199 -4.26 -1.49 -34.61
C GLY A 199 -4.20 -0.53 -33.41
N PRO A 200 -4.44 0.76 -33.67
CA PRO A 200 -4.52 1.74 -32.61
C PRO A 200 -5.73 1.49 -31.70
N VAL A 201 -5.55 1.77 -30.42
CA VAL A 201 -6.63 1.88 -29.45
C VAL A 201 -6.90 3.37 -29.25
N THR A 202 -8.14 3.82 -29.49
CA THR A 202 -8.50 5.25 -29.38
C THR A 202 -9.47 5.47 -28.23
N ILE A 203 -9.12 6.33 -27.28
CA ILE A 203 -9.92 6.62 -26.09
C ILE A 203 -10.04 8.13 -25.95
N ASN A 204 -11.26 8.67 -26.04
CA ASN A 204 -11.53 10.10 -25.87
C ASN A 204 -10.63 11.03 -26.73
N GLY A 205 -10.22 10.57 -27.91
CA GLY A 205 -9.35 11.29 -28.84
C GLY A 205 -7.85 10.99 -28.68
N GLU A 206 -7.42 10.34 -27.61
CA GLU A 206 -6.04 9.86 -27.45
C GLU A 206 -5.83 8.57 -28.21
N ILE A 207 -4.75 8.48 -28.98
CA ILE A 207 -4.38 7.31 -29.79
C ILE A 207 -3.21 6.59 -29.13
N PHE A 208 -3.37 5.29 -28.89
CA PHE A 208 -2.32 4.40 -28.42
C PHE A 208 -1.94 3.41 -29.52
N ASP A 209 -0.69 3.46 -29.96
CA ASP A 209 -0.16 2.51 -30.95
C ASP A 209 0.22 1.19 -30.26
N GLY A 210 -0.65 0.19 -30.42
CA GLY A 210 -0.47 -1.15 -29.85
C GLY A 210 -0.99 -1.31 -28.43
N GLY A 211 -0.66 -2.45 -27.81
CA GLY A 211 -1.07 -2.75 -26.43
C GLY A 211 -2.57 -3.04 -26.26
N TYR A 212 -3.21 -3.69 -27.24
CA TYR A 212 -4.65 -3.96 -27.29
C TYR A 212 -5.29 -4.30 -25.93
N PHE A 213 -4.80 -5.32 -25.22
CA PHE A 213 -5.34 -5.69 -23.91
C PHE A 213 -4.93 -4.73 -22.79
N ASN A 214 -3.64 -4.36 -22.72
CA ASN A 214 -3.12 -3.53 -21.64
C ASN A 214 -3.78 -2.14 -21.60
N ILE A 215 -3.93 -1.48 -22.76
CA ILE A 215 -4.54 -0.16 -22.85
C ILE A 215 -6.02 -0.23 -22.50
N GLN A 216 -6.77 -1.18 -23.08
CA GLN A 216 -8.20 -1.31 -22.81
C GLN A 216 -8.47 -1.68 -21.34
N SER A 217 -7.73 -2.62 -20.76
CA SER A 217 -7.87 -3.02 -19.36
C SER A 217 -7.45 -1.94 -18.36
N SER A 218 -6.56 -1.02 -18.73
CA SER A 218 -6.13 0.08 -17.87
C SER A 218 -7.09 1.26 -17.90
N PHE A 219 -7.59 1.61 -19.09
CA PHE A 219 -8.38 2.82 -19.32
C PHE A 219 -9.87 2.57 -19.53
N TRP A 220 -10.36 1.34 -19.31
CA TRP A 220 -11.76 0.94 -19.45
C TRP A 220 -12.76 1.92 -18.80
N ALA A 221 -12.40 2.45 -17.62
CA ALA A 221 -13.25 3.36 -16.84
C ALA A 221 -13.45 4.74 -17.51
N SER A 222 -12.65 5.08 -18.52
CA SER A 222 -12.81 6.31 -19.31
C SER A 222 -14.12 6.33 -20.09
N ALA A 223 -14.73 5.18 -20.35
CA ALA A 223 -16.07 5.09 -20.95
C ALA A 223 -17.20 5.38 -19.95
N LEU A 224 -16.94 5.21 -18.65
CA LEU A 224 -17.96 5.34 -17.60
C LEU A 224 -18.00 6.76 -17.02
N VAL A 225 -16.85 7.43 -16.94
CA VAL A 225 -16.74 8.78 -16.38
C VAL A 225 -16.93 9.84 -17.48
N PRO A 226 -17.65 10.94 -17.24
CA PRO A 226 -18.39 11.27 -16.01
C PRO A 226 -19.85 10.79 -16.02
N ARG A 227 -20.31 10.15 -17.11
CA ARG A 227 -21.74 9.91 -17.36
C ARG A 227 -22.39 8.94 -16.36
N TYR A 228 -21.73 7.83 -16.07
CA TYR A 228 -22.22 6.77 -15.17
C TYR A 228 -21.56 6.86 -13.78
N ILE A 229 -20.35 7.43 -13.72
CA ILE A 229 -19.62 7.70 -12.49
C ILE A 229 -19.31 9.21 -12.45
N PRO A 230 -20.12 10.00 -11.72
CA PRO A 230 -19.98 11.46 -11.68
C PRO A 230 -18.65 11.93 -11.07
N ASP A 231 -18.15 11.20 -10.07
CA ASP A 231 -16.94 11.54 -9.34
C ASP A 231 -15.85 10.49 -9.57
N ARG A 232 -14.82 10.86 -10.33
CA ARG A 232 -13.67 9.99 -10.63
C ARG A 232 -12.85 9.62 -9.39
N THR A 233 -12.87 10.44 -8.34
CA THR A 233 -12.09 10.19 -7.11
C THR A 233 -12.55 8.94 -6.37
N MET A 234 -13.76 8.45 -6.66
CA MET A 234 -14.28 7.20 -6.12
C MET A 234 -13.48 5.99 -6.60
N ILE A 235 -13.01 6.01 -7.86
CA ILE A 235 -12.43 4.85 -8.54
C ILE A 235 -10.96 5.01 -8.87
N GLU A 236 -10.42 6.23 -8.81
CA GLU A 236 -9.00 6.51 -9.06
C GLU A 236 -8.24 6.83 -7.77
N HIS A 237 -6.92 6.61 -7.80
CA HIS A 237 -6.04 7.11 -6.76
C HIS A 237 -5.62 8.56 -7.08
N GLU A 238 -5.57 9.42 -6.06
CA GLU A 238 -5.27 10.86 -6.22
C GLU A 238 -3.97 11.11 -7.01
N GLN A 239 -2.89 10.40 -6.68
CA GLN A 239 -1.62 10.50 -7.42
C GLN A 239 -1.75 10.15 -8.91
N THR A 240 -2.62 9.19 -9.25
CA THR A 240 -2.84 8.80 -10.65
C THR A 240 -3.60 9.88 -11.39
N THR A 241 -4.61 10.47 -10.74
CA THR A 241 -5.33 11.64 -11.27
C THR A 241 -4.37 12.81 -11.50
N GLN A 242 -3.48 13.11 -10.54
CA GLN A 242 -2.48 14.18 -10.70
C GLN A 242 -1.50 13.89 -11.84
N HIS A 243 -1.00 12.67 -11.96
CA HIS A 243 -0.11 12.28 -13.06
C HIS A 243 -0.77 12.46 -14.44
N LEU A 244 -2.06 12.10 -14.56
CA LEU A 244 -2.81 12.32 -15.80
C LEU A 244 -3.05 13.81 -16.07
N LEU A 245 -3.24 14.63 -15.04
CA LEU A 245 -3.35 16.08 -15.18
C LEU A 245 -2.04 16.70 -15.67
N GLU A 246 -0.91 16.32 -15.07
CA GLU A 246 0.43 16.81 -15.43
C GLU A 246 0.82 16.44 -16.87
N THR A 247 0.39 15.27 -17.34
CA THR A 247 0.65 14.79 -18.71
C THR A 247 -0.38 15.29 -19.74
N GLY A 248 -1.34 16.13 -19.34
CA GLY A 248 -2.39 16.65 -20.22
C GLY A 248 -3.45 15.60 -20.63
N ARG A 249 -3.47 14.45 -19.97
CA ARG A 249 -4.35 13.29 -20.22
C ARG A 249 -5.50 13.19 -19.23
N SER A 250 -6.00 14.32 -18.75
CA SER A 250 -7.07 14.40 -17.75
C SER A 250 -8.40 13.79 -18.21
N HIS A 251 -8.59 13.64 -19.52
CA HIS A 251 -9.75 12.98 -20.14
C HIS A 251 -9.70 11.45 -20.08
N LEU A 252 -8.57 10.86 -19.70
CA LEU A 252 -8.43 9.43 -19.44
C LEU A 252 -8.66 9.13 -17.98
N VAL A 253 -9.11 7.91 -17.72
CA VAL A 253 -9.38 7.42 -16.36
C VAL A 253 -8.68 6.09 -16.12
N LEU A 254 -7.86 6.05 -15.06
CA LEU A 254 -7.10 4.91 -14.59
C LEU A 254 -7.67 4.42 -13.26
N ALA A 255 -8.65 3.53 -13.34
CA ALA A 255 -9.32 2.98 -12.16
C ALA A 255 -8.42 2.04 -11.36
N GLN A 256 -8.59 2.04 -10.03
CA GLN A 256 -7.92 1.14 -9.09
C GLN A 256 -8.23 -0.35 -9.34
N SER A 257 -9.29 -0.64 -10.10
CA SER A 257 -9.63 -1.98 -10.56
C SER A 257 -9.40 -2.12 -12.07
N ALA A 258 -8.86 -3.25 -12.50
CA ALA A 258 -8.86 -3.65 -13.89
C ALA A 258 -10.19 -4.34 -14.25
N LEU A 259 -10.63 -4.12 -15.48
CA LEU A 259 -11.65 -4.95 -16.12
C LEU A 259 -10.97 -6.19 -16.72
N SER A 260 -11.53 -7.38 -16.51
CA SER A 260 -10.98 -8.66 -16.99
C SER A 260 -10.78 -8.62 -18.50
N ASP A 261 -9.61 -9.04 -18.99
CA ASP A 261 -9.31 -9.00 -20.43
C ASP A 261 -10.21 -9.92 -21.26
N THR A 262 -10.85 -10.87 -20.59
CA THR A 262 -11.91 -11.71 -21.15
C THR A 262 -13.05 -10.91 -21.81
N VAL A 263 -13.22 -9.62 -21.49
CA VAL A 263 -14.21 -8.77 -22.16
C VAL A 263 -13.75 -8.21 -23.52
N PHE A 264 -12.45 -8.24 -23.83
CA PHE A 264 -11.89 -7.60 -25.04
C PHE A 264 -11.67 -8.58 -26.19
N ALA A 265 -11.94 -9.87 -26.00
CA ALA A 265 -11.90 -10.88 -27.05
C ALA A 265 -12.98 -11.94 -26.84
N ALA A 266 -13.39 -12.61 -27.92
CA ALA A 266 -14.40 -13.66 -27.87
C ALA A 266 -13.98 -14.80 -26.94
N PRO A 267 -14.92 -15.47 -26.24
CA PRO A 267 -14.63 -16.61 -25.36
C PRO A 267 -13.73 -17.68 -25.98
N ALA A 268 -13.89 -17.96 -27.27
CA ALA A 268 -13.09 -18.92 -28.02
C ALA A 268 -11.58 -18.60 -28.04
N PHE A 269 -11.18 -17.33 -27.89
CA PHE A 269 -9.77 -16.91 -27.78
C PHE A 269 -9.09 -17.47 -26.54
N PHE A 270 -9.82 -17.60 -25.43
CA PHE A 270 -9.29 -17.97 -24.12
C PHE A 270 -9.34 -19.47 -23.88
N THR A 271 -8.94 -20.28 -24.86
CA THR A 271 -8.99 -21.75 -24.77
C THR A 271 -7.63 -22.36 -25.03
N TRP A 272 -7.38 -23.56 -24.50
CA TRP A 272 -6.14 -24.29 -24.81
C TRP A 272 -6.07 -24.66 -26.31
N GLU A 273 -7.22 -24.89 -26.94
CA GLU A 273 -7.37 -25.23 -28.36
C GLU A 273 -6.96 -24.07 -29.27
N ALA A 274 -7.38 -22.84 -28.95
CA ALA A 274 -7.06 -21.65 -29.75
C ALA A 274 -5.55 -21.40 -29.88
N ARG A 275 -4.73 -21.95 -28.98
CA ARG A 275 -3.26 -21.86 -29.05
C ARG A 275 -2.61 -22.82 -30.02
N LYS A 276 -3.31 -23.89 -30.39
CA LYS A 276 -2.79 -24.92 -31.32
C LYS A 276 -2.98 -24.53 -32.78
N VAL A 277 -3.73 -23.46 -33.04
CA VAL A 277 -4.08 -22.98 -34.37
C VAL A 277 -3.52 -21.57 -34.59
N PRO A 278 -3.32 -21.14 -35.84
CA PRO A 278 -2.98 -19.75 -36.14
C PRO A 278 -4.00 -18.78 -35.52
N LEU A 279 -3.50 -17.61 -35.13
CA LEU A 279 -4.31 -16.59 -34.48
C LEU A 279 -5.48 -16.14 -35.37
N ASP A 280 -6.70 -16.43 -34.95
CA ASP A 280 -7.90 -15.90 -35.61
C ASP A 280 -8.18 -14.48 -35.11
N PHE A 281 -7.97 -13.50 -35.99
CA PHE A 281 -8.23 -12.11 -35.65
C PHE A 281 -9.71 -11.81 -35.42
N SER A 282 -10.64 -12.63 -35.92
CA SER A 282 -12.08 -12.42 -35.71
C SER A 282 -12.48 -12.42 -34.23
N HIS A 283 -11.65 -13.03 -33.37
CA HIS A 283 -11.84 -13.07 -31.93
C HIS A 283 -11.66 -11.69 -31.25
N PHE A 284 -10.90 -10.76 -31.82
CA PHE A 284 -10.67 -9.44 -31.22
C PHE A 284 -11.85 -8.51 -31.48
N ARG A 285 -12.78 -8.43 -30.52
CA ARG A 285 -14.01 -7.66 -30.62
C ARG A 285 -14.57 -7.32 -29.24
N ALA A 286 -15.47 -6.35 -29.21
CA ALA A 286 -16.37 -6.15 -28.09
C ALA A 286 -17.15 -7.44 -27.80
N THR A 287 -17.21 -7.81 -26.52
CA THR A 287 -18.03 -8.92 -26.03
C THR A 287 -19.31 -8.40 -25.42
N ARG A 288 -20.29 -9.30 -25.30
CA ARG A 288 -21.62 -8.99 -24.78
C ARG A 288 -21.85 -9.59 -23.42
N LEU A 289 -22.71 -8.96 -22.63
CA LEU A 289 -23.05 -9.43 -21.28
C LEU A 289 -23.60 -10.87 -21.28
N HIS A 290 -24.40 -11.24 -22.29
CA HIS A 290 -24.95 -12.60 -22.38
C HIS A 290 -23.90 -13.68 -22.73
N GLU A 291 -22.68 -13.29 -23.14
CA GLU A 291 -21.58 -14.23 -23.30
C GLU A 291 -21.01 -14.67 -21.94
N VAL A 292 -21.44 -14.05 -20.84
CA VAL A 292 -21.17 -14.50 -19.47
C VAL A 292 -22.07 -15.67 -19.12
N VAL A 293 -21.52 -16.89 -19.18
CA VAL A 293 -22.30 -18.12 -18.94
C VAL A 293 -22.51 -18.40 -17.46
N TYR A 294 -21.56 -18.00 -16.60
CA TYR A 294 -21.61 -18.26 -15.17
C TYR A 294 -21.47 -16.97 -14.35
N PRO A 295 -22.52 -16.13 -14.25
CA PRO A 295 -22.39 -14.79 -13.67
C PRO A 295 -21.83 -14.76 -12.25
N SER A 296 -22.19 -15.75 -11.42
CA SER A 296 -21.71 -15.84 -10.05
C SER A 296 -20.31 -16.44 -9.91
N HIS A 297 -19.74 -17.02 -10.98
CA HIS A 297 -18.41 -17.65 -10.97
C HIS A 297 -17.41 -16.92 -11.88
N LYS A 298 -17.85 -15.95 -12.68
CA LYS A 298 -16.99 -15.15 -13.54
C LYS A 298 -16.72 -13.80 -12.91
N ILE A 299 -15.45 -13.51 -12.63
CA ILE A 299 -14.96 -12.22 -12.15
C ILE A 299 -14.82 -11.28 -13.35
N LEU A 300 -15.37 -10.07 -13.23
CA LEU A 300 -15.25 -9.02 -14.25
C LEU A 300 -14.36 -7.86 -13.79
N LEU A 301 -14.41 -7.48 -12.51
CA LEU A 301 -13.54 -6.44 -11.96
C LEU A 301 -12.61 -7.03 -10.92
N THR A 302 -11.35 -6.64 -10.95
CA THR A 302 -10.36 -7.08 -9.96
C THR A 302 -9.38 -5.97 -9.61
N SER A 303 -9.00 -5.86 -8.34
CA SER A 303 -7.88 -5.01 -7.96
C SER A 303 -6.52 -5.67 -8.21
N TRP A 304 -6.49 -6.97 -8.47
CA TRP A 304 -5.28 -7.68 -8.85
C TRP A 304 -4.80 -7.17 -10.20
N TRP A 305 -3.63 -6.52 -10.21
CA TRP A 305 -3.13 -5.80 -11.39
C TRP A 305 -4.10 -4.72 -11.89
N GLY A 306 -4.92 -4.17 -10.99
CA GLY A 306 -5.68 -2.94 -11.20
C GLY A 306 -4.72 -1.77 -11.23
N THR A 307 -4.60 -1.11 -12.38
CA THR A 307 -3.63 -0.04 -12.70
C THR A 307 -2.14 -0.39 -12.63
N ILE A 308 -1.36 0.21 -13.54
CA ILE A 308 0.12 0.26 -13.61
C ILE A 308 0.75 0.83 -12.30
N ALA A 309 -0.09 1.29 -11.37
CA ALA A 309 0.26 1.89 -10.09
C ALA A 309 0.72 0.90 -9.00
N GLY A 310 0.48 -0.41 -9.14
CA GLY A 310 0.79 -1.42 -8.12
C GLY A 310 -0.13 -1.32 -6.88
N ASP A 311 0.01 -2.24 -5.93
CA ASP A 311 -0.70 -2.26 -4.65
C ASP A 311 -0.25 -1.09 -3.74
N ARG A 312 -0.55 0.15 -4.13
CA ARG A 312 -0.08 1.37 -3.45
C ARG A 312 -0.55 1.48 -2.00
N ASP A 313 -1.69 0.88 -1.70
CA ASP A 313 -2.27 0.86 -0.36
C ASP A 313 -1.81 -0.31 0.51
N GLY A 314 -1.04 -1.26 -0.05
CA GLY A 314 -0.59 -2.48 0.64
C GLY A 314 -1.74 -3.43 1.01
N ILE A 315 -2.92 -3.24 0.41
CA ILE A 315 -4.13 -4.02 0.68
C ILE A 315 -3.96 -5.43 0.12
N GLY A 316 -3.43 -5.55 -1.09
CA GLY A 316 -3.20 -6.81 -1.78
C GLY A 316 -2.25 -7.75 -1.05
N VAL A 317 -1.16 -7.22 -0.48
CA VAL A 317 -0.20 -8.00 0.32
C VAL A 317 -0.73 -8.29 1.73
N GLY A 318 -1.46 -7.35 2.34
CA GLY A 318 -1.89 -7.45 3.74
C GLY A 318 -3.21 -8.20 3.97
N VAL A 319 -4.18 -8.05 3.06
CA VAL A 319 -5.56 -8.54 3.21
C VAL A 319 -5.96 -9.41 2.01
N GLY A 320 -5.66 -8.95 0.80
CA GLY A 320 -6.02 -9.61 -0.46
C GLY A 320 -6.60 -8.61 -1.46
N TYR A 321 -7.16 -9.15 -2.54
CA TYR A 321 -7.58 -8.39 -3.70
C TYR A 321 -9.08 -8.52 -3.86
N PRO A 322 -9.85 -7.44 -3.64
CA PRO A 322 -11.26 -7.41 -3.99
C PRO A 322 -11.47 -7.74 -5.48
N ALA A 323 -12.37 -8.67 -5.74
CA ALA A 323 -12.81 -9.07 -7.05
C ALA A 323 -14.33 -9.13 -7.09
N THR A 324 -14.92 -8.55 -8.13
CA THR A 324 -16.37 -8.49 -8.31
C THR A 324 -16.79 -9.38 -9.46
N PHE A 325 -17.73 -10.28 -9.16
CA PHE A 325 -18.34 -11.22 -10.09
C PHE A 325 -19.37 -10.52 -10.98
N ALA A 326 -19.71 -11.17 -12.09
CA ALA A 326 -20.70 -10.65 -13.04
C ALA A 326 -22.14 -10.65 -12.52
N ASP A 327 -22.41 -11.24 -11.34
CA ASP A 327 -23.66 -11.06 -10.60
C ASP A 327 -23.63 -9.86 -9.63
N GLY A 328 -22.51 -9.14 -9.56
CA GLY A 328 -22.30 -7.99 -8.68
C GLY A 328 -21.91 -8.34 -7.25
N SER A 329 -21.72 -9.61 -6.92
CA SER A 329 -21.12 -10.01 -5.65
C SER A 329 -19.61 -9.71 -5.64
N THR A 330 -19.08 -9.30 -4.49
CA THR A 330 -17.65 -8.97 -4.35
C THR A 330 -17.04 -9.82 -3.24
N GLU A 331 -15.91 -10.44 -3.52
CA GLU A 331 -15.14 -11.26 -2.59
C GLU A 331 -13.67 -10.83 -2.59
N ILE A 332 -12.97 -11.04 -1.48
CA ILE A 332 -11.54 -10.70 -1.37
C ILE A 332 -10.73 -11.99 -1.45
N PHE A 333 -9.90 -12.10 -2.48
CA PHE A 333 -9.04 -13.26 -2.69
C PHE A 333 -7.60 -12.97 -2.28
N SER A 334 -6.97 -13.91 -1.59
CA SER A 334 -5.53 -13.85 -1.37
C SER A 334 -4.78 -14.10 -2.68
N LYS A 335 -3.54 -13.60 -2.76
CA LYS A 335 -2.62 -13.89 -3.88
C LYS A 335 -2.54 -15.38 -4.21
N ALA A 336 -2.45 -16.22 -3.18
CA ALA A 336 -2.32 -17.67 -3.37
C ALA A 336 -3.58 -18.29 -4.00
N GLN A 337 -4.78 -17.85 -3.60
CA GLN A 337 -6.03 -18.30 -4.20
C GLN A 337 -6.11 -17.89 -5.67
N ILE A 338 -5.76 -16.64 -6.00
CA ILE A 338 -5.78 -16.12 -7.37
C ILE A 338 -4.86 -16.92 -8.28
N LEU A 339 -3.64 -17.24 -7.81
CA LEU A 339 -2.67 -18.02 -8.60
C LEU A 339 -3.09 -19.47 -8.86
N LEU A 340 -4.09 -19.98 -8.15
CA LEU A 340 -4.65 -21.32 -8.35
C LEU A 340 -5.90 -21.31 -9.23
N MET A 341 -6.42 -20.14 -9.61
CA MET A 341 -7.59 -20.03 -10.48
C MET A 341 -7.27 -20.49 -11.90
N PRO A 342 -8.23 -21.07 -12.63
CA PRO A 342 -8.01 -21.55 -13.99
C PRO A 342 -7.75 -20.38 -14.94
N SER A 343 -6.64 -20.46 -15.67
CA SER A 343 -6.22 -19.43 -16.62
C SER A 343 -5.50 -20.04 -17.81
N VAL A 344 -5.45 -19.27 -18.89
CA VAL A 344 -4.83 -19.63 -20.16
C VAL A 344 -3.80 -18.57 -20.50
N ASP A 345 -2.58 -19.02 -20.80
CA ASP A 345 -1.53 -18.17 -21.36
C ASP A 345 -1.95 -17.67 -22.75
N CYS A 346 -2.28 -16.39 -22.87
CA CYS A 346 -2.81 -15.84 -24.12
C CYS A 346 -1.76 -14.95 -24.82
N PRO A 347 -1.69 -14.96 -26.16
CA PRO A 347 -0.85 -14.00 -26.90
C PRO A 347 -1.12 -12.56 -26.46
N PHE A 348 -0.07 -11.71 -26.47
CA PHE A 348 -0.07 -10.28 -26.07
C PHE A 348 -0.20 -9.97 -24.59
N ILE A 349 -0.77 -10.86 -23.78
CA ILE A 349 -1.04 -10.60 -22.36
C ILE A 349 -0.31 -11.57 -21.42
N GLY A 350 -0.10 -12.82 -21.85
CA GLY A 350 0.47 -13.87 -21.03
C GLY A 350 -0.57 -14.63 -20.22
N ASP A 351 -0.11 -15.31 -19.17
CA ASP A 351 -0.95 -16.00 -18.19
C ASP A 351 -1.18 -15.12 -16.96
N ILE A 352 -2.37 -14.51 -16.89
CA ILE A 352 -2.76 -13.68 -15.76
C ILE A 352 -4.10 -14.21 -15.23
N PRO A 353 -4.11 -14.99 -14.13
CA PRO A 353 -5.34 -15.51 -13.54
C PRO A 353 -6.39 -14.42 -13.31
N ILE A 354 -7.68 -14.76 -13.42
CA ILE A 354 -8.85 -13.84 -13.44
C ILE A 354 -8.99 -13.03 -14.73
N ARG A 355 -7.86 -12.62 -15.31
CA ARG A 355 -7.79 -11.76 -16.49
C ARG A 355 -7.79 -12.56 -17.78
N THR A 356 -7.22 -13.77 -17.78
CA THR A 356 -7.18 -14.71 -18.91
C THR A 356 -7.83 -16.06 -18.57
N THR A 357 -8.99 -16.03 -17.90
CA THR A 357 -9.75 -17.22 -17.49
C THR A 357 -9.98 -18.19 -18.65
N GLU A 358 -9.80 -19.49 -18.40
CA GLU A 358 -10.13 -20.52 -19.39
C GLU A 358 -11.62 -20.45 -19.79
N GLY A 359 -11.89 -20.37 -21.09
CA GLY A 359 -13.22 -20.16 -21.66
C GLY A 359 -13.67 -18.69 -21.69
N GLY A 360 -12.84 -17.74 -21.25
CA GLY A 360 -13.14 -16.31 -21.31
C GLY A 360 -14.36 -15.95 -20.47
N LEU A 361 -15.32 -15.20 -21.04
CA LEU A 361 -16.60 -14.91 -20.36
C LEU A 361 -17.47 -16.15 -20.14
N ALA A 362 -17.31 -17.18 -20.96
CA ALA A 362 -18.00 -18.46 -20.77
C ALA A 362 -17.32 -19.35 -19.70
N GLY A 363 -16.16 -18.92 -19.20
CA GLY A 363 -15.38 -19.60 -18.18
C GLY A 363 -15.86 -19.38 -16.75
N ARG A 364 -15.15 -19.99 -15.79
CA ARG A 364 -15.35 -19.83 -14.35
C ARG A 364 -14.01 -19.55 -13.69
N ASP A 365 -13.99 -18.62 -12.74
CA ASP A 365 -12.81 -18.26 -11.94
C ASP A 365 -12.77 -18.99 -10.59
N ARG A 366 -13.89 -19.56 -10.15
CA ARG A 366 -14.03 -20.32 -8.89
C ARG A 366 -14.57 -21.72 -9.12
#